data_AF-A0A850PI53-F1
#
_entry.id   AF-A0A850PI53-F1
#
_cell.length_a   1.000
_cell.length_b   1.000
_cell.length_c   1.000
_cell.angle_alpha   90.00
_cell.angle_beta   90.00
_cell.angle_gamma   90.00
#
_symmetry.space_group_name_H-M   'P 1'
#
loop_
_entity.id
_entity.type
_entity.pdbx_description
1 polymer ?
#
loop_
_entity_poly.entity_id
_entity_poly.type
_entity_poly.pdbx_seq_one_letter_code
_entity_poly.pdbx_strand_id
1 'polypeptide(L)'
;CPSPVGPLPGGQTGLGVAFGRLKADDLRTLACVRDLRVTPWRTLIVTGSAGRGAFVTDPDDPLMRVQACVGPAGCARAGGDVEGLARALAPPWRGGLLHVSGCAKRCAHPGQADVTWVAHDGRYDGIDARGRSVPGWDGRTAEQVRALMHAHAQGDECP
;
A
#
# COMPACT_ATOMS: atom_id res chain seq x y z
N CYS A 1 1.72 -1.00 15.53
CA CYS A 1 1.87 -2.47 15.53
C CYS A 1 2.16 -2.93 14.10
N PRO A 2 3.14 -3.82 13.89
CA PRO A 2 3.38 -4.39 12.57
C PRO A 2 2.15 -5.17 12.10
N SER A 3 1.93 -5.24 10.78
CA SER A 3 0.83 -6.04 10.23
C SER A 3 1.11 -7.52 10.53
N PRO A 4 0.13 -8.29 11.03
CA PRO A 4 0.35 -9.68 11.43
C PRO A 4 0.41 -10.58 10.19
N VAL A 5 1.50 -10.52 9.42
CA VAL A 5 1.75 -11.34 8.22
C VAL A 5 2.69 -12.50 8.57
N GLY A 6 2.46 -13.66 7.97
CA GLY A 6 3.28 -14.85 8.18
C GLY A 6 2.77 -15.75 9.31
N PRO A 7 3.61 -16.63 9.86
CA PRO A 7 3.23 -17.56 10.93
C PRO A 7 2.80 -16.82 12.21
N LEU A 8 1.71 -17.27 12.83
CA LEU A 8 1.16 -16.72 14.08
C LEU A 8 0.95 -17.84 15.13
N PRO A 9 0.86 -17.50 16.43
CA PRO A 9 0.59 -18.48 17.48
C PRO A 9 -0.68 -19.31 17.24
N GLY A 10 -0.70 -20.55 17.75
CA GLY A 10 -1.86 -21.45 17.66
C GLY A 10 -2.07 -22.05 16.26
N GLY A 11 -1.03 -22.12 15.42
CA GLY A 11 -1.12 -22.68 14.07
C GLY A 11 -1.84 -21.78 13.07
N GLN A 12 -1.99 -20.49 13.39
CA GLN A 12 -2.60 -19.49 12.52
C GLN A 12 -1.56 -18.96 11.52
N THR A 13 -2.05 -18.44 10.40
CA THR A 13 -1.25 -17.72 9.42
C THR A 13 -1.91 -16.38 9.12
N GLY A 14 -1.11 -15.33 9.12
CA GLY A 14 -1.45 -14.02 8.61
C GLY A 14 -1.19 -13.91 7.11
N LEU A 15 -2.24 -13.61 6.35
CA LEU A 15 -2.20 -13.39 4.91
C LEU A 15 -2.35 -11.90 4.63
N GLY A 16 -1.26 -11.24 4.26
CA GLY A 16 -1.27 -9.85 3.87
C GLY A 16 -2.03 -9.66 2.55
N VAL A 17 -2.82 -8.59 2.49
CA VAL A 17 -3.62 -8.19 1.35
C VAL A 17 -3.07 -6.87 0.83
N ALA A 18 -2.46 -6.90 -0.35
CA ALA A 18 -1.91 -5.72 -0.98
C ALA A 18 -3.00 -4.62 -1.08
N PHE A 19 -2.76 -3.48 -0.42
CA PHE A 19 -3.68 -2.34 -0.34
C PHE A 19 -5.08 -2.67 0.22
N GLY A 20 -5.27 -3.83 0.86
CA GLY A 20 -6.55 -4.27 1.39
C GLY A 20 -7.57 -4.66 0.30
N ARG A 21 -7.10 -4.91 -0.94
CA ARG A 21 -7.95 -5.26 -2.07
C ARG A 21 -7.83 -6.74 -2.42
N LEU A 22 -8.97 -7.40 -2.54
CA LEU A 22 -9.09 -8.79 -2.98
C LEU A 22 -9.92 -8.86 -4.24
N LYS A 23 -9.47 -9.64 -5.21
CA LYS A 23 -10.27 -10.02 -6.37
C LYS A 23 -11.22 -11.15 -5.98
N ALA A 24 -12.26 -11.33 -6.79
CA ALA A 24 -13.20 -12.44 -6.59
C ALA A 24 -12.50 -13.81 -6.63
N ASP A 25 -11.49 -13.97 -7.49
CA ASP A 25 -10.70 -15.22 -7.55
C ASP A 25 -9.91 -15.45 -6.27
N ASP A 26 -9.30 -14.41 -5.70
CA ASP A 26 -8.59 -14.50 -4.41
C ASP A 26 -9.54 -14.97 -3.30
N LEU A 27 -10.76 -14.42 -3.25
CA LEU A 27 -11.79 -14.83 -2.30
C LEU A 27 -12.24 -16.29 -2.50
N ARG A 28 -12.31 -16.77 -3.74
CA ARG A 28 -12.63 -18.19 -4.01
C ARG A 28 -11.59 -19.13 -3.42
N THR A 29 -10.31 -18.74 -3.37
CA THR A 29 -9.26 -19.55 -2.73
C THR A 29 -9.42 -19.68 -1.22
N LEU A 30 -10.22 -18.78 -0.61
CA LEU A 30 -10.52 -18.76 0.82
C LEU A 30 -11.85 -19.47 1.15
N ALA A 31 -12.60 -19.94 0.16
CA ALA A 31 -13.94 -20.48 0.38
C ALA A 31 -13.98 -21.72 1.31
N CYS A 32 -12.88 -22.48 1.38
CA CYS A 32 -12.76 -23.65 2.25
C CYS A 32 -12.18 -23.32 3.63
N VAL A 33 -11.78 -22.07 3.90
CA VAL A 33 -11.22 -21.65 5.19
C VAL A 33 -12.36 -21.50 6.19
N ARG A 34 -12.31 -22.26 7.29
CA ARG A 34 -13.40 -22.30 8.30
C ARG A 34 -13.31 -21.19 9.35
N ASP A 35 -12.09 -20.74 9.68
CA ASP A 35 -11.85 -19.65 10.62
C ASP A 35 -11.00 -18.60 9.91
N LEU A 36 -11.64 -17.49 9.56
CA LEU A 36 -11.05 -16.35 8.87
C LEU A 36 -11.44 -15.08 9.61
N ARG A 37 -10.44 -14.25 9.93
CA ARG A 37 -10.64 -12.95 10.57
C ARG A 37 -10.02 -11.85 9.74
N VAL A 38 -10.81 -10.84 9.42
CA VAL A 38 -10.32 -9.61 8.81
C VAL A 38 -9.71 -8.75 9.91
N THR A 39 -8.53 -8.18 9.65
CA THR A 39 -7.86 -7.28 10.59
C THR A 39 -7.79 -5.84 10.04
N PRO A 40 -7.68 -4.82 10.90
CA PRO A 40 -7.46 -3.44 10.46
C PRO A 40 -6.18 -3.20 9.66
N TRP A 41 -5.22 -4.14 9.67
CA TRP A 41 -3.89 -3.97 9.08
C TRP A 41 -3.76 -4.56 7.67
N ARG A 42 -4.88 -4.68 6.94
CA ARG A 42 -4.95 -5.28 5.59
C ARG A 42 -4.43 -6.72 5.56
N THR A 43 -4.78 -7.48 6.59
CA THR A 43 -4.37 -8.88 6.72
C THR A 43 -5.57 -9.73 7.10
N LEU A 44 -5.65 -10.93 6.55
CA LEU A 44 -6.57 -11.98 6.97
C LEU A 44 -5.82 -12.95 7.89
N ILE A 45 -6.37 -13.26 9.06
CA ILE A 45 -5.87 -14.34 9.91
C ILE A 45 -6.67 -15.59 9.59
N VAL A 46 -5.99 -16.68 9.25
CA VAL A 46 -6.60 -17.96 8.91
C VAL A 46 -6.00 -19.09 9.73
N THR A 47 -6.82 -20.10 10.02
CA THR A 47 -6.36 -21.37 10.63
C THR A 47 -6.34 -22.48 9.57
N GLY A 48 -5.20 -23.18 9.43
CA GLY A 48 -5.02 -24.25 8.43
C GLY A 48 -4.40 -23.79 7.10
N SER A 49 -4.45 -24.63 6.07
CA SER A 49 -3.84 -24.35 4.76
C SER A 49 -4.77 -23.55 3.85
N ALA A 50 -4.53 -22.24 3.71
CA ALA A 50 -5.15 -21.41 2.68
C ALA A 50 -4.30 -21.39 1.40
N GLY A 51 -4.93 -21.21 0.24
CA GLY A 51 -4.24 -21.03 -1.04
C GLY A 51 -3.36 -19.78 -0.98
N ARG A 52 -2.03 -19.95 -1.05
CA ARG A 52 -1.06 -18.87 -0.75
C ARG A 52 -0.77 -17.92 -1.91
N GLY A 53 -1.11 -18.28 -3.15
CA GLY A 53 -0.57 -17.63 -4.35
C GLY A 53 -0.95 -16.15 -4.54
N ALA A 54 -2.05 -15.68 -3.95
CA ALA A 54 -2.51 -14.29 -4.09
C ALA A 54 -2.21 -13.40 -2.88
N PHE A 55 -1.69 -13.95 -1.79
CA PHE A 55 -1.50 -13.25 -0.52
C PHE A 55 -0.03 -13.02 -0.22
N VAL A 56 0.26 -11.91 0.45
CA VAL A 56 1.58 -11.62 0.99
C VAL A 56 1.79 -12.49 2.22
N THR A 57 2.83 -13.32 2.21
CA THR A 57 3.18 -14.20 3.35
C THR A 57 4.50 -13.83 4.02
N ASP A 58 5.31 -13.00 3.37
CA ASP A 58 6.53 -12.44 3.93
C ASP A 58 6.19 -11.14 4.69
N PRO A 59 6.45 -11.05 6.01
CA PRO A 59 6.20 -9.83 6.77
C PRO A 59 7.02 -8.63 6.30
N ASP A 60 8.15 -8.85 5.62
CA ASP A 60 9.05 -7.81 5.12
C ASP A 60 8.73 -7.37 3.68
N ASP A 61 7.68 -7.95 3.07
CA ASP A 61 7.25 -7.61 1.72
C ASP A 61 6.98 -6.10 1.60
N PRO A 62 7.57 -5.42 0.61
CA PRO A 62 7.44 -3.98 0.45
C PRO A 62 5.99 -3.48 0.31
N LEU A 63 5.07 -4.31 -0.19
CA LEU A 63 3.65 -3.96 -0.30
C LEU A 63 2.98 -3.75 1.08
N MET A 64 3.55 -4.28 2.15
CA MET A 64 3.05 -4.07 3.50
C MET A 64 3.40 -2.68 4.03
N ARG A 65 4.41 -2.01 3.47
CA ARG A 65 4.81 -0.63 3.83
C ARG A 65 4.08 0.45 3.03
N VAL A 66 3.18 0.08 2.13
CA VAL A 66 2.43 1.04 1.30
C VAL A 66 0.93 1.01 1.64
N GLN A 67 0.38 2.17 1.98
CA GLN A 67 -1.06 2.40 2.09
C GLN A 67 -1.55 3.03 0.79
N ALA A 68 -2.67 2.54 0.27
CA ALA A 68 -3.25 3.07 -0.95
C ALA A 68 -4.77 3.04 -0.86
N CYS A 69 -5.42 4.13 -1.27
CA CYS A 69 -6.88 4.13 -1.35
C CYS A 69 -7.38 3.36 -2.57
N VAL A 70 -8.70 3.14 -2.67
CA VAL A 70 -9.30 2.41 -3.79
C VAL A 70 -9.02 3.07 -5.15
N GLY A 71 -8.72 4.37 -5.17
CA GLY A 71 -8.42 5.11 -6.39
C GLY A 71 -9.59 5.14 -7.38
N PRO A 72 -9.33 5.34 -8.68
CA PRO A 72 -10.38 5.48 -9.68
C PRO A 72 -11.19 4.19 -9.90
N ALA A 73 -10.67 3.04 -9.46
CA ALA A 73 -11.38 1.76 -9.52
C ALA A 73 -12.64 1.71 -8.64
N GLY A 74 -12.77 2.59 -7.64
CA GLY A 74 -13.93 2.61 -6.74
C GLY A 74 -14.30 3.97 -6.15
N CYS A 75 -13.65 5.05 -6.59
CA CYS A 75 -13.90 6.40 -6.09
C CYS A 75 -13.84 7.42 -7.24
N ALA A 76 -14.98 8.04 -7.55
CA ALA A 76 -15.08 9.07 -8.59
C ALA A 76 -14.31 10.36 -8.27
N ARG A 77 -13.86 10.54 -7.02
CA ARG A 77 -13.02 11.68 -6.60
C ARG A 77 -11.54 11.46 -6.86
N ALA A 78 -11.12 10.28 -7.28
CA ALA A 78 -9.72 9.98 -7.50
C ALA A 78 -9.22 10.64 -8.79
N GLY A 79 -8.21 11.49 -8.68
CA GLY A 79 -7.63 12.24 -9.79
C GLY A 79 -6.51 11.51 -10.54
N GLY A 80 -6.13 10.28 -10.18
CA GLY A 80 -5.03 9.58 -10.84
C GLY A 80 -4.95 8.10 -10.47
N ASP A 81 -4.11 7.34 -11.16
CA ASP A 81 -3.86 5.91 -10.87
C ASP A 81 -3.17 5.74 -9.51
N VAL A 82 -3.87 5.11 -8.57
CA VAL A 82 -3.38 4.89 -7.21
C VAL A 82 -2.71 3.52 -7.08
N GLU A 83 -3.34 2.47 -7.60
CA GLU A 83 -2.84 1.11 -7.42
C GLU A 83 -1.57 0.87 -8.24
N GLY A 84 -1.55 1.29 -9.51
CA GLY A 84 -0.37 1.09 -10.36
C GLY A 84 0.83 1.87 -9.83
N LEU A 85 0.62 3.10 -9.36
CA LEU A 85 1.68 3.89 -8.73
C LEU A 85 2.15 3.23 -7.41
N ALA A 86 1.24 2.84 -6.52
CA ALA A 86 1.60 2.20 -5.25
C ALA A 86 2.41 0.91 -5.45
N ARG A 87 2.03 0.07 -6.42
CA ARG A 87 2.78 -1.15 -6.76
C ARG A 87 4.17 -0.85 -7.30
N ALA A 88 4.31 0.20 -8.13
CA ALA A 88 5.59 0.56 -8.69
C ALA A 88 6.54 1.19 -7.65
N LEU A 89 5.98 1.88 -6.64
CA LEU A 89 6.78 2.53 -5.61
C LEU A 89 7.16 1.61 -4.45
N ALA A 90 6.42 0.52 -4.21
CA ALA A 90 6.73 -0.38 -3.11
C ALA A 90 8.16 -0.98 -3.20
N PRO A 91 8.61 -1.57 -4.33
CA PRO A 91 9.94 -2.19 -4.40
C PRO A 91 11.13 -1.25 -4.18
N PRO A 92 11.18 0.00 -4.71
CA PRO A 92 12.28 0.92 -4.43
C PRO A 92 12.16 1.65 -3.09
N TRP A 93 11.00 1.66 -2.43
CA TRP A 93 10.82 2.38 -1.17
C TRP A 93 11.65 1.78 -0.02
N ARG A 94 12.43 2.64 0.67
CA ARG A 94 13.30 2.27 1.80
C ARG A 94 12.94 2.94 3.12
N GLY A 95 12.09 3.97 3.10
CA GLY A 95 11.60 4.62 4.32
C GLY A 95 10.56 3.80 5.08
N GLY A 96 9.89 4.44 6.03
CA GLY A 96 8.82 3.83 6.82
C GLY A 96 7.55 3.59 6.00
N LEU A 97 6.50 4.36 6.29
CA LEU A 97 5.20 4.23 5.63
C LEU A 97 5.12 5.13 4.41
N LEU A 98 4.83 4.54 3.25
CA LEU A 98 4.45 5.28 2.05
C LEU A 98 2.94 5.29 1.90
N HIS A 99 2.36 6.44 1.55
CA HIS A 99 0.94 6.55 1.23
C HIS A 99 0.75 7.07 -0.20
N VAL A 100 -0.09 6.39 -0.98
CA VAL A 100 -0.56 6.89 -2.28
C VAL A 100 -2.07 7.14 -2.20
N SER A 101 -2.47 8.40 -2.32
CA SER A 101 -3.87 8.81 -2.25
C SER A 101 -4.35 9.35 -3.59
N GLY A 102 -5.58 8.99 -3.96
CA GLY A 102 -6.20 9.49 -5.18
C GLY A 102 -6.73 10.91 -5.08
N CYS A 103 -6.81 11.48 -3.88
CA CYS A 103 -7.27 12.86 -3.66
C CYS A 103 -6.83 13.39 -2.28
N ALA A 104 -7.08 14.68 -2.01
CA ALA A 104 -6.73 15.35 -0.77
C ALA A 104 -7.34 14.74 0.51
N LYS A 105 -8.44 13.97 0.40
CA LYS A 105 -9.10 13.31 1.55
C LYS A 105 -8.21 12.27 2.23
N ARG A 106 -7.29 11.63 1.50
CA ARG A 106 -6.27 10.71 2.07
C ARG A 106 -6.87 9.57 2.91
N CYS A 107 -7.95 8.97 2.41
CA CYS A 107 -8.80 8.06 3.18
C CYS A 107 -8.09 6.79 3.68
N ALA A 108 -7.12 6.26 2.94
CA ALA A 108 -6.49 4.98 3.27
C ALA A 108 -5.58 5.06 4.50
N HIS A 109 -5.08 6.26 4.79
CA HIS A 109 -4.25 6.51 5.96
C HIS A 109 -4.39 7.98 6.39
N PRO A 110 -5.33 8.29 7.28
CA PRO A 110 -5.51 9.65 7.79
C PRO A 110 -4.39 10.09 8.77
N GLY A 111 -3.58 9.14 9.24
CA GLY A 111 -2.41 9.41 10.09
C GLY A 111 -1.20 9.90 9.30
N GLN A 112 -0.08 10.06 10.00
CA GLN A 112 1.20 10.43 9.37
C GLN A 112 1.79 9.23 8.63
N ALA A 113 2.28 9.49 7.42
CA ALA A 113 3.13 8.62 6.62
C ALA A 113 4.39 9.41 6.27
N ASP A 114 5.55 8.76 6.21
CA ASP A 114 6.84 9.40 5.90
C ASP A 114 6.74 10.23 4.61
N VAL A 115 6.11 9.66 3.59
CA VAL A 115 5.77 10.32 2.34
C VAL A 115 4.33 9.99 1.96
N THR A 116 3.59 11.01 1.52
CA THR A 116 2.30 10.84 0.85
C THR A 116 2.33 11.44 -0.55
N TRP A 117 2.04 10.64 -1.57
CA TRP A 117 1.72 11.12 -2.92
C TRP A 117 0.21 11.31 -3.06
N VAL A 118 -0.22 12.52 -3.42
CA VAL A 118 -1.63 12.87 -3.58
C VAL A 118 -1.94 13.19 -5.03
N ALA A 119 -2.86 12.45 -5.63
CA ALA A 119 -3.25 12.65 -7.02
C ALA A 119 -4.23 13.83 -7.19
N HIS A 120 -4.06 14.56 -8.28
CA HIS A 120 -4.99 15.55 -8.84
C HIS A 120 -4.78 15.65 -10.35
N ASP A 121 -5.85 15.63 -11.15
CA ASP A 121 -5.82 15.83 -12.61
C ASP A 121 -4.72 15.05 -13.37
N GLY A 122 -4.52 13.79 -13.03
CA GLY A 122 -3.54 12.87 -13.62
C GLY A 122 -2.10 13.07 -13.12
N ARG A 123 -1.88 14.01 -12.21
CA ARG A 123 -0.60 14.38 -11.59
C ARG A 123 -0.60 14.08 -10.10
N TYR A 124 0.57 14.18 -9.49
CA TYR A 124 0.78 13.86 -8.08
C TYR A 124 1.66 14.92 -7.41
N ASP A 125 1.26 15.30 -6.21
CA ASP A 125 2.05 16.14 -5.31
C ASP A 125 2.60 15.29 -4.16
N GLY A 126 3.87 15.51 -3.82
CA GLY A 126 4.54 14.88 -2.71
C GLY A 126 4.41 15.67 -1.40
N ILE A 127 4.07 14.98 -0.31
CA ILE A 127 3.89 15.55 1.02
C ILE A 127 4.74 14.78 2.04
N ASP A 128 5.45 15.49 2.92
CA ASP A 128 6.26 14.92 4.00
C ASP A 128 5.41 14.44 5.20
N ALA A 129 6.05 13.79 6.18
CA ALA A 129 5.40 13.34 7.41
C ALA A 129 4.71 14.46 8.22
N ARG A 130 5.11 15.72 8.03
CA ARG A 130 4.52 16.89 8.70
C ARG A 130 3.34 17.47 7.92
N GLY A 131 2.97 16.86 6.80
CA GLY A 131 1.87 17.32 5.95
C GLY A 131 2.24 18.49 5.05
N ARG A 132 3.54 18.78 4.84
CA ARG A 132 4.01 19.89 4.00
C ARG A 132 4.39 19.39 2.63
N SER A 133 4.15 20.19 1.60
CA SER A 133 4.61 19.90 0.25
C SER A 133 6.13 19.79 0.21
N VAL A 134 6.64 18.74 -0.43
CA VAL A 134 8.07 18.57 -0.64
C VAL A 134 8.50 19.41 -1.84
N PRO A 135 9.50 20.31 -1.71
CA PRO A 135 9.94 21.16 -2.82
C PRO A 135 10.31 20.36 -4.07
N GLY A 136 9.72 20.74 -5.21
CA GLY A 136 9.95 20.08 -6.48
C GLY A 136 9.28 18.72 -6.61
N TRP A 137 8.37 18.32 -5.73
CA TRP A 137 7.57 17.10 -5.89
C TRP A 137 6.13 17.39 -6.32
N ASP A 138 5.82 18.62 -6.69
CA ASP A 138 4.53 19.06 -7.18
C ASP A 138 4.30 18.74 -8.67
N GLY A 139 3.05 18.46 -9.02
CA GLY A 139 2.59 18.31 -10.40
C GLY A 139 3.26 17.18 -11.19
N ARG A 140 3.81 16.16 -10.51
CA ARG A 140 4.58 15.09 -11.15
C ARG A 140 3.68 14.10 -11.87
N THR A 141 4.13 13.57 -13.00
CA THR A 141 3.48 12.40 -13.62
C THR A 141 3.85 11.13 -12.85
N ALA A 142 3.06 10.06 -12.98
CA ALA A 142 3.39 8.78 -12.33
C ALA A 142 4.79 8.26 -12.72
N GLU A 143 5.25 8.51 -13.94
CA GLU A 143 6.59 8.16 -14.40
C GLU A 143 7.68 8.98 -13.70
N GLN A 144 7.48 10.29 -13.56
CA GLN A 144 8.41 11.16 -12.85
C GLN A 144 8.49 10.80 -11.37
N VAL A 145 7.37 10.46 -10.74
CA VAL A 145 7.34 9.98 -9.36
C VAL A 145 8.17 8.70 -9.21
N ARG A 146 7.97 7.72 -10.10
CA ARG A 146 8.77 6.47 -10.10
C ARG A 146 10.26 6.75 -10.25
N ALA A 147 10.65 7.56 -11.23
CA ALA A 147 12.04 7.91 -11.47
C ALA A 147 12.68 8.59 -10.26
N LEU A 148 11.97 9.53 -9.63
CA LEU A 148 12.43 10.24 -8.44
C LEU A 148 12.66 9.27 -7.26
N MET A 149 11.71 8.37 -7.02
CA MET A 149 11.79 7.38 -5.95
C MET A 149 12.91 6.36 -6.18
N HIS A 150 13.17 5.97 -7.43
CA HIS A 150 14.33 5.14 -7.76
C HIS A 150 15.66 5.85 -7.50
N ALA A 151 15.77 7.14 -7.85
CA ALA A 151 16.98 7.92 -7.59
C ALA A 151 17.24 8.08 -6.08
N HIS A 152 16.20 8.33 -5.27
CA HIS A 152 16.33 8.42 -3.81
C HIS A 152 16.64 7.08 -3.15
N ALA A 153 16.27 5.96 -3.78
CA ALA A 153 16.64 4.64 -3.28
C ALA A 153 18.11 4.28 -3.56
N GLN A 154 18.79 5.01 -4.45
CA GLN A 154 20.16 4.73 -4.92
C GLN A 154 21.21 5.67 -4.31
N GLY A 155 20.82 6.84 -3.82
CA GLY A 155 21.65 7.70 -2.97
C GLY A 155 21.04 7.72 -1.57
N ASP A 156 21.81 7.37 -0.54
CA ASP A 156 21.39 7.26 0.87
C ASP A 156 20.91 8.58 1.50
N GLU A 157 19.86 9.21 0.96
CA GLU A 157 19.23 10.39 1.57
C GLU A 157 17.71 10.22 1.57
N CYS A 158 17.20 9.80 2.72
CA CYS A 158 15.79 9.96 3.06
C CYS A 158 15.56 11.43 3.45
N PRO A 159 14.58 12.14 2.86
CA PRO A 159 14.21 13.47 3.32
C PRO A 159 13.59 13.47 4.72
#